data_AF-A0A971A673-F1
#
_entry.id   AF-A0A971A673-F1
#
_cell.length_a   1.000
_cell.length_b   1.000
_cell.length_c   1.000
_cell.angle_alpha   90.00
_cell.angle_beta   90.00
_cell.angle_gamma   90.00
#
_symmetry.space_group_name_H-M   'P 1'
#
loop_
_entity.id
_entity.type
_entity.pdbx_description
1 polymer ?
#
loop_
_entity_poly.entity_id
_entity_poly.type
_entity_poly.pdbx_seq_one_letter_code
_entity_poly.pdbx_strand_id
1 'polypeptide(L)'
;MKRLMLLSVLIGMAMLVSVNGQDRQGPPNMQSLQQRRQQMMNDLKKELKLTKDQDAKFDQIYKEADEKMTKARESAGQDRTGMRTKMQEINADRDKKIEKLLKPDQLKKFQDYQKRQTEMRQNRQGGGGGGGFR
;
A
#
# COMPACT_ATOMS: atom_id res chain seq x y z
N MET A 1 21.48 -31.45 -61.85
CA MET A 1 20.14 -31.27 -62.44
C MET A 1 19.13 -31.10 -61.31
N LYS A 2 18.58 -29.88 -61.17
CA LYS A 2 17.18 -29.50 -60.81
C LYS A 2 16.59 -30.23 -59.57
N ARG A 3 16.16 -29.59 -58.47
CA ARG A 3 15.29 -28.40 -58.29
C ARG A 3 15.51 -27.87 -56.85
N LEU A 4 15.88 -26.60 -56.64
CA LEU A 4 14.99 -25.47 -56.33
C LEU A 4 14.08 -25.69 -55.11
N MET A 5 14.44 -25.05 -53.98
CA MET A 5 13.61 -24.18 -53.11
C MET A 5 14.57 -23.60 -52.04
N LEU A 6 15.19 -22.43 -52.20
CA LEU A 6 14.66 -21.07 -51.99
C LEU A 6 13.84 -20.91 -50.69
N LEU A 7 14.52 -20.47 -49.62
CA LEU A 7 13.95 -19.57 -48.62
C LEU A 7 15.08 -18.74 -48.00
N SER A 8 15.36 -17.63 -48.66
CA SER A 8 16.25 -16.55 -48.25
C SER A 8 15.43 -15.46 -47.55
N VAL A 9 15.72 -15.16 -46.28
CA VAL A 9 15.57 -13.81 -45.68
C VAL A 9 16.68 -13.69 -44.62
N LEU A 10 17.83 -13.17 -45.02
CA LEU A 10 18.28 -11.79 -44.76
C LEU A 10 18.47 -11.48 -43.28
N ILE A 11 19.75 -11.39 -42.94
CA ILE A 11 20.34 -10.76 -41.76
C ILE A 11 19.84 -9.32 -41.64
N GLY A 12 19.36 -8.94 -40.46
CA GLY A 12 18.92 -7.60 -40.11
C GLY A 12 19.21 -7.28 -38.65
N MET A 13 20.42 -6.79 -38.42
CA MET A 13 20.93 -6.16 -37.20
C MET A 13 19.96 -5.10 -36.63
N ALA A 14 19.69 -5.11 -35.33
CA ALA A 14 19.68 -3.93 -34.46
C ALA A 14 19.28 -4.29 -33.02
N MET A 15 20.29 -4.42 -32.14
CA MET A 15 20.12 -3.96 -30.77
C MET A 15 19.90 -2.44 -30.83
N LEU A 16 18.72 -1.97 -30.47
CA LEU A 16 18.56 -0.64 -29.88
C LEU A 16 17.56 -0.73 -28.72
N VAL A 17 18.08 -0.35 -27.57
CA VAL A 17 17.48 -0.32 -26.26
C VAL A 17 16.37 0.74 -26.24
N SER A 18 15.18 0.37 -25.77
CA SER A 18 14.22 1.32 -25.18
C SER A 18 13.87 0.85 -23.77
N VAL A 19 14.74 1.28 -22.85
CA VAL A 19 14.52 1.32 -21.40
C VAL A 19 13.32 2.24 -21.14
N ASN A 20 12.19 1.66 -20.78
CA ASN A 20 11.16 2.33 -19.98
C ASN A 20 10.55 1.31 -19.02
N GLY A 21 11.34 1.03 -17.97
CA GLY A 21 10.89 0.77 -16.60
C GLY A 21 9.58 0.04 -16.40
N GLN A 22 9.45 -1.18 -16.91
CA GLN A 22 8.49 -2.13 -16.35
C GLN A 22 9.25 -3.06 -15.40
N ASP A 23 9.72 -2.48 -14.30
CA ASP A 23 10.15 -3.23 -13.12
C ASP A 23 8.93 -4.00 -12.61
N ARG A 24 8.78 -5.23 -13.10
CA ARG A 24 7.92 -6.26 -12.52
C ARG A 24 8.52 -6.63 -11.17
N GLN A 25 8.30 -5.79 -10.16
CA GLN A 25 8.68 -6.13 -8.79
C GLN A 25 7.77 -7.25 -8.32
N GLY A 26 8.39 -8.38 -7.95
CA GLY A 26 7.74 -9.45 -7.19
C GLY A 26 7.12 -8.94 -5.88
N PRO A 27 6.49 -9.81 -5.08
CA PRO A 27 5.85 -9.40 -3.84
C PRO A 27 6.80 -8.54 -3.00
N PRO A 28 6.36 -7.34 -2.55
CA PRO A 28 7.23 -6.42 -1.82
C PRO A 28 7.89 -7.14 -0.64
N ASN A 29 9.22 -7.02 -0.52
CA ASN A 29 9.96 -7.54 0.63
C ASN A 29 9.31 -7.02 1.94
N MET A 30 9.08 -7.88 2.94
CA MET A 30 8.49 -7.49 4.23
C MET A 30 9.22 -6.31 4.89
N GLN A 31 10.55 -6.24 4.77
CA GLN A 31 11.34 -5.11 5.26
C GLN A 31 10.91 -3.79 4.60
N SER A 32 10.62 -3.82 3.29
CA SER A 32 10.13 -2.65 2.55
C SER A 32 8.73 -2.22 2.99
N LEU A 33 7.88 -3.15 3.44
CA LEU A 33 6.53 -2.84 3.93
C LEU A 33 6.57 -2.14 5.29
N GLN A 34 7.45 -2.57 6.19
CA GLN A 34 7.65 -1.91 7.48
C GLN A 34 8.22 -0.49 7.29
N GLN A 35 9.23 -0.34 6.42
CA GLN A 35 9.80 0.97 6.11
C GLN A 35 8.76 1.93 5.52
N ARG A 36 7.95 1.47 4.55
CA ARG A 36 6.86 2.28 3.98
C ARG A 36 5.83 2.70 5.04
N ARG A 37 5.49 1.82 5.98
CA ARG A 37 4.59 2.14 7.09
C ARG A 37 5.18 3.21 7.99
N GLN A 38 6.45 3.06 8.37
CA GLN A 38 7.14 4.02 9.22
C GLN A 38 7.22 5.40 8.54
N GLN A 39 7.52 5.45 7.24
CA GLN A 39 7.52 6.68 6.47
C GLN A 39 6.14 7.34 6.48
N MET A 40 5.08 6.60 6.20
CA MET A 40 3.71 7.11 6.24
C MET A 40 3.34 7.68 7.62
N MET A 41 3.73 7.00 8.70
CA MET A 41 3.51 7.50 10.06
C MET A 41 4.28 8.80 10.31
N ASN A 42 5.55 8.85 9.92
CA ASN A 42 6.39 10.05 10.08
C ASN A 42 5.85 11.24 9.29
N ASP A 43 5.36 11.02 8.08
CA ASP A 43 4.78 12.08 7.23
C ASP A 43 3.48 12.60 7.83
N LEU A 44 2.63 11.70 8.35
CA LEU A 44 1.40 12.09 9.02
C LEU A 44 1.68 12.92 10.28
N LYS A 45 2.64 12.49 11.12
CA LYS A 45 3.07 13.25 12.30
C LYS A 45 3.52 14.67 11.95
N LYS A 46 4.29 14.83 10.86
CA LYS A 46 4.73 16.13 10.34
C LYS A 46 3.56 16.98 9.82
N GLU A 47 2.65 16.39 9.05
CA GLU A 47 1.47 17.08 8.53
C GLU A 47 0.58 17.63 9.66
N LEU A 48 0.36 16.78 10.68
CA LEU A 48 -0.41 17.12 11.88
C LEU A 48 0.34 18.05 12.84
N LYS A 49 1.66 18.21 12.68
CA LYS A 49 2.53 18.99 13.58
C LYS A 49 2.28 18.60 15.04
N LEU A 50 2.38 17.30 15.34
CA LEU A 50 2.12 16.78 16.68
C LEU A 50 3.11 17.36 17.71
N THR A 51 2.64 17.65 18.92
CA THR A 51 3.53 17.92 20.05
C THR A 51 4.26 16.65 20.48
N LYS A 52 5.33 16.76 21.28
CA LYS A 52 6.06 15.58 21.81
C LYS A 52 5.12 14.59 22.51
N ASP A 53 4.19 15.09 23.32
CA ASP A 53 3.24 14.24 24.05
C ASP A 53 2.22 13.57 23.12
N GLN A 54 1.77 14.28 22.08
CA GLN A 54 0.90 13.71 21.05
C GLN A 54 1.66 12.67 20.22
N ASP A 55 2.94 12.90 19.94
CA ASP A 55 3.76 11.99 19.15
C ASP A 55 3.93 10.64 19.86
N ALA A 56 4.26 10.65 21.15
CA ALA A 56 4.38 9.44 21.96
C ALA A 56 3.05 8.64 22.04
N LYS A 57 1.92 9.33 22.23
CA LYS A 57 0.60 8.70 22.26
C LYS A 57 0.19 8.16 20.88
N PHE A 58 0.53 8.88 19.82
CA PHE A 58 0.30 8.43 18.45
C PHE A 58 1.05 7.12 18.17
N ASP A 59 2.33 7.04 18.54
CA ASP A 59 3.12 5.80 18.38
C ASP A 59 2.54 4.63 19.15
N GLN A 60 2.10 4.88 20.39
CA GLN A 60 1.44 3.86 21.19
C GLN A 60 0.16 3.36 20.52
N ILE A 61 -0.68 4.26 19.98
CA ILE A 61 -1.92 3.89 19.28
C ILE A 61 -1.63 3.01 18.06
N TYR A 62 -0.58 3.33 17.28
CA TYR A 62 -0.18 2.51 16.14
C TYR A 62 0.40 1.16 16.57
N LYS A 63 1.21 1.12 17.63
CA LYS A 63 1.73 -0.13 18.20
C LYS A 63 0.60 -1.05 18.66
N GLU A 64 -0.40 -0.52 19.36
CA GLU A 64 -1.58 -1.27 19.79
C GLU A 64 -2.37 -1.82 18.59
N ALA A 65 -2.54 -1.03 17.52
CA ALA A 65 -3.20 -1.48 16.30
C ALA A 65 -2.42 -2.60 15.62
N ASP A 66 -1.09 -2.52 15.61
CA ASP A 66 -0.20 -3.53 15.03
C ASP A 66 -0.23 -4.84 15.82
N GLU A 67 -0.25 -4.78 17.15
CA GLU A 67 -0.41 -5.95 18.00
C GLU A 67 -1.78 -6.62 17.77
N LYS A 68 -2.87 -5.83 17.68
CA LYS A 68 -4.20 -6.36 17.35
C LYS A 68 -4.22 -7.00 15.96
N MET A 69 -3.50 -6.43 15.00
CA MET A 69 -3.39 -6.96 13.64
C MET A 69 -2.64 -8.29 13.61
N THR A 70 -1.53 -8.39 14.33
CA THR A 70 -0.77 -9.64 14.47
C THR A 70 -1.64 -10.74 15.06
N LYS A 71 -2.30 -10.46 16.19
CA LYS A 71 -3.24 -11.41 16.82
C LYS A 71 -4.40 -11.81 15.89
N ALA A 72 -4.95 -10.86 15.14
CA ALA A 72 -6.01 -11.14 14.18
C ALA A 72 -5.53 -12.10 13.08
N ARG A 73 -4.32 -11.88 12.54
CA ARG A 73 -3.72 -12.78 11.52
C ARG A 73 -3.45 -14.17 12.05
N GLU A 74 -2.89 -14.28 13.25
CA GLU A 74 -2.65 -15.56 13.92
C GLU A 74 -3.95 -16.33 14.14
N SER A 75 -5.04 -15.63 14.50
CA SER A 75 -6.35 -16.25 14.75
C SER A 75 -7.15 -16.61 13.49
N ALA A 76 -6.92 -15.92 12.37
CA ALA A 76 -7.80 -16.01 11.19
C ALA A 76 -7.50 -17.21 10.28
N GLY A 77 -6.27 -17.74 10.29
CA GLY A 77 -5.89 -18.83 9.39
C GLY A 77 -6.21 -18.52 7.92
N GLN A 78 -7.15 -19.27 7.32
CA GLN A 78 -7.61 -19.08 5.94
C GLN A 78 -8.86 -18.18 5.79
N ASP A 79 -9.47 -17.71 6.89
CA ASP A 79 -10.67 -16.85 6.86
C ASP A 79 -10.34 -15.42 6.42
N ARG A 80 -10.39 -15.20 5.10
CA ARG A 80 -10.15 -13.89 4.49
C ARG A 80 -11.24 -12.87 4.81
N THR A 81 -12.49 -13.31 4.99
CA THR A 81 -13.61 -12.40 5.24
C THR A 81 -13.58 -11.89 6.67
N GLY A 82 -13.40 -12.78 7.65
CA GLY A 82 -13.21 -12.38 9.05
C GLY A 82 -11.98 -11.50 9.23
N MET A 83 -10.88 -11.79 8.53
CA MET A 83 -9.69 -10.94 8.54
C MET A 83 -9.97 -9.53 8.01
N ARG A 84 -10.80 -9.39 6.97
CA ARG A 84 -11.20 -8.08 6.42
C ARG A 84 -12.02 -7.29 7.44
N THR A 85 -12.99 -7.93 8.09
CA THR A 85 -13.81 -7.30 9.14
C THR A 85 -12.94 -6.84 10.31
N LYS A 86 -12.06 -7.71 10.84
CA LYS A 86 -11.14 -7.34 11.92
C LYS A 86 -10.20 -6.20 11.55
N MET A 87 -9.72 -6.18 10.31
CA MET A 87 -8.90 -5.07 9.81
C MET A 87 -9.69 -3.75 9.78
N GLN A 88 -10.96 -3.76 9.38
CA GLN A 88 -11.80 -2.55 9.41
C GLN A 88 -12.01 -2.06 10.85
N GLU A 89 -12.31 -2.96 11.78
CA GLU A 89 -12.49 -2.64 13.21
C GLU A 89 -11.22 -2.06 13.83
N ILE A 90 -10.06 -2.69 13.58
CA ILE A 90 -8.77 -2.23 14.11
C ILE A 90 -8.42 -0.83 13.57
N ASN A 91 -8.66 -0.58 12.28
CA ASN A 91 -8.44 0.75 11.71
C ASN A 91 -9.40 1.78 12.32
N ALA A 92 -10.69 1.46 12.45
CA ALA A 92 -11.68 2.36 13.03
C ALA A 92 -11.37 2.69 14.51
N ASP A 93 -10.94 1.69 15.31
CA ASP A 93 -10.51 1.91 16.69
C ASP A 93 -9.27 2.82 16.76
N ARG A 94 -8.26 2.55 15.92
CA ARG A 94 -7.05 3.38 15.83
C ARG A 94 -7.40 4.81 15.48
N ASP A 95 -8.22 5.02 14.46
CA ASP A 95 -8.58 6.34 13.96
C ASP A 95 -9.36 7.13 15.01
N LYS A 96 -10.33 6.50 15.70
CA LYS A 96 -11.05 7.11 16.84
C LYS A 96 -10.11 7.53 17.98
N LYS A 97 -9.09 6.73 18.30
CA LYS A 97 -8.11 7.08 19.33
C LYS A 97 -7.23 8.26 18.90
N ILE A 98 -6.84 8.32 17.62
CA ILE A 98 -6.10 9.46 17.06
C ILE A 98 -6.96 10.71 17.11
N GLU A 99 -8.22 10.67 16.68
CA GLU A 99 -9.11 11.84 16.68
C GLU A 99 -9.25 12.48 18.06
N LYS A 100 -9.33 11.66 19.12
CA LYS A 100 -9.39 12.13 20.52
C LYS A 100 -8.10 12.79 21.01
N LEU A 101 -6.97 12.51 20.37
CA LEU A 101 -5.66 13.07 20.71
C LEU A 101 -5.41 14.43 20.07
N LEU A 102 -6.10 14.72 18.96
CA LEU A 102 -5.83 15.87 18.10
C LEU A 102 -6.58 17.12 18.56
N LYS A 103 -5.92 18.28 18.41
CA LYS A 103 -6.56 19.59 18.51
C LYS A 103 -7.44 19.84 17.26
N PRO A 104 -8.40 20.77 17.30
CA PRO A 104 -9.33 21.01 16.18
C PRO A 104 -8.64 21.17 14.80
N ASP A 105 -7.58 21.97 14.72
CA ASP A 105 -6.85 22.18 13.46
C ASP A 105 -6.14 20.92 12.95
N GLN A 106 -5.65 20.08 13.86
CA GLN A 106 -4.99 18.83 13.53
C GLN A 106 -6.02 17.78 13.11
N LEU A 107 -7.18 17.74 13.79
CA LEU A 107 -8.29 16.86 13.45
C LEU A 107 -8.77 17.11 12.02
N LYS A 108 -8.90 18.37 11.60
CA LYS A 108 -9.27 18.71 10.22
C LYS A 108 -8.29 18.13 9.21
N LYS A 109 -6.98 18.30 9.43
CA LYS A 109 -5.93 17.72 8.58
C LYS A 109 -5.99 16.19 8.56
N PHE A 110 -6.26 15.57 9.69
CA PHE A 110 -6.37 14.12 9.79
C PHE A 110 -7.58 13.60 8.99
N GLN A 111 -8.73 14.27 9.07
CA GLN A 111 -9.90 13.94 8.26
C GLN A 111 -9.64 14.13 6.77
N ASP A 112 -8.94 15.19 6.37
CA ASP A 112 -8.54 15.40 4.98
C ASP A 112 -7.59 14.31 4.50
N TYR A 113 -6.62 13.90 5.34
CA TYR A 113 -5.78 12.74 5.08
C TYR A 113 -6.61 11.46 4.88
N GLN A 114 -7.57 11.17 5.76
CA GLN A 114 -8.44 10.00 5.63
C GLN A 114 -9.26 10.00 4.33
N LYS A 115 -9.78 11.16 3.93
CA LYS A 115 -10.50 11.33 2.67
C LYS A 115 -9.62 11.00 1.47
N ARG A 116 -8.41 11.59 1.40
CA ARG A 116 -7.42 11.28 0.34
C ARG A 116 -7.10 9.79 0.29
N GLN A 117 -6.92 9.15 1.45
CA GLN A 117 -6.65 7.71 1.50
C GLN A 117 -7.83 6.87 1.00
N THR A 118 -9.06 7.31 1.28
CA THR A 118 -10.27 6.64 0.82
C THR A 118 -10.44 6.79 -0.69
N GLU A 119 -10.24 7.99 -1.23
CA GLU A 119 -10.26 8.26 -2.67
C GLU A 119 -9.20 7.44 -3.42
N MET A 120 -7.97 7.39 -2.90
CA MET A 120 -6.91 6.55 -3.47
C MET A 120 -7.29 5.07 -3.49
N ARG A 121 -7.95 4.58 -2.43
CA ARG A 121 -8.45 3.19 -2.38
C ARG A 121 -9.57 2.96 -3.39
N GLN A 122 -10.50 3.89 -3.54
CA GLN A 122 -11.59 3.81 -4.51
C GLN A 122 -11.04 3.83 -5.94
N ASN A 123 -10.10 4.72 -6.24
CA ASN A 123 -9.47 4.81 -7.56
C ASN A 123 -8.69 3.54 -7.92
N ARG A 124 -8.05 2.87 -6.95
CA ARG A 124 -7.42 1.55 -7.16
C ARG A 124 -8.42 0.41 -7.35
N GLN A 125 -9.63 0.55 -6.84
CA GLN A 125 -10.72 -0.42 -7.06
C GLN A 125 -11.46 -0.15 -8.38
N GLY A 126 -11.49 1.10 -8.85
CA GLY A 126 -12.16 1.52 -10.10
C GLY A 126 -11.26 1.54 -11.34
N GLY A 127 -9.94 1.60 -11.20
CA GLY A 127 -8.98 1.59 -12.31
C GLY A 127 -7.91 0.53 -12.11
N GLY A 128 -8.09 -0.65 -12.72
CA GLY A 128 -7.08 -1.72 -12.69
C GLY A 128 -7.58 -3.13 -12.38
N GLY A 129 -8.81 -3.46 -12.75
CA GLY A 129 -9.24 -4.85 -12.96
C GLY A 129 -9.08 -5.23 -14.43
N GLY A 130 -7.86 -5.15 -14.97
CA GLY A 130 -7.55 -5.38 -16.38
C GLY A 130 -6.20 -6.06 -16.54
N GLY A 131 -6.13 -7.34 -16.19
CA GLY A 131 -4.93 -8.18 -16.34
C GLY A 131 -5.39 -9.62 -16.49
N GLY A 132 -5.56 -10.04 -17.74
CA GLY A 132 -6.32 -11.23 -18.15
C GLY A 132 -5.84 -12.55 -17.56
N PHE A 133 -6.81 -13.31 -17.06
CA PHE A 133 -6.76 -14.76 -17.14
C PHE A 133 -7.08 -15.16 -18.59
N ARG A 134 -6.05 -15.57 -19.32
CA ARG A 134 -6.14 -16.57 -20.38
C ARG A 134 -4.96 -17.51 -20.20
#